data_AF-A0A9W9WHE3-F1
#
_entry.id   AF-A0A9W9WHE3-F1
#
_cell.length_a   1.000
_cell.length_b   1.000
_cell.length_c   1.000
_cell.angle_alpha   90.00
_cell.angle_beta   90.00
_cell.angle_gamma   90.00
#
_symmetry.space_group_name_H-M   'P 1'
#
loop_
_entity.id
_entity.type
_entity.pdbx_description
1 polymer ?
#
loop_
_entity_poly.entity_id
_entity_poly.type
_entity_poly.pdbx_seq_one_letter_code
_entity_poly.pdbx_strand_id
1 'polypeptide(L)'
;MQLLSVFTTLALVSAAVSSPAAALNVNVARVGDQHGSYIVPGLGSRKQEILKAGGNTRDMAIAMLETDNMNTDYKYGDGKTGDGTNFGVFKQNWFILRHSAADFLGQTVDEVENGVILNTDLAKDIKARHEGEAHYGYEKWFSGHRNGESGLNNPGTDDIKTYMSGVAWIQQQLESDEKYQSDDTRFYVQVVAI
;
A
#
# COMPACT_ATOMS: atom_id res chain seq x y z
N MET A 1 -75.62 1.90 -31.47
CA MET A 1 -75.64 0.97 -30.33
C MET A 1 -74.63 -0.13 -30.59
N GLN A 2 -73.72 -0.35 -29.63
CA GLN A 2 -72.99 -1.61 -29.36
C GLN A 2 -72.04 -2.12 -30.46
N LEU A 3 -70.83 -2.63 -30.22
CA LEU A 3 -70.09 -2.96 -29.00
C LEU A 3 -68.59 -3.05 -29.36
N LEU A 4 -67.72 -2.62 -28.45
CA LEU A 4 -66.27 -2.78 -28.45
C LEU A 4 -65.84 -4.26 -28.44
N SER A 5 -64.67 -4.55 -29.00
CA SER A 5 -63.70 -5.47 -28.40
C SER A 5 -62.31 -5.28 -29.02
N VAL A 6 -61.48 -4.48 -28.34
CA VAL A 6 -60.03 -4.41 -28.56
C VAL A 6 -59.39 -5.19 -27.41
N PHE A 7 -58.80 -6.35 -27.71
CA PHE A 7 -57.90 -7.03 -26.77
C PHE A 7 -56.51 -6.40 -26.88
N THR A 8 -56.21 -5.43 -26.03
CA THR A 8 -54.83 -4.96 -25.79
C THR A 8 -54.25 -5.72 -24.61
N THR A 9 -53.27 -6.59 -24.90
CA THR A 9 -52.43 -7.26 -23.91
C THR A 9 -51.60 -6.24 -23.13
N LEU A 10 -51.82 -6.17 -21.82
CA LEU A 10 -51.02 -5.37 -20.89
C LEU A 10 -49.72 -6.13 -20.58
N ALA A 11 -48.62 -5.75 -21.21
CA ALA A 11 -47.29 -6.21 -20.82
C ALA A 11 -46.83 -5.41 -19.58
N LEU A 12 -46.87 -6.03 -18.41
CA LEU A 12 -46.23 -5.51 -17.20
C LEU A 12 -44.71 -5.65 -17.36
N VAL A 13 -44.06 -4.56 -17.77
CA VAL A 13 -42.60 -4.44 -17.67
C VAL A 13 -42.28 -4.06 -16.23
N SER A 14 -41.88 -5.04 -15.44
CA SER A 14 -41.28 -4.80 -14.13
C SER A 14 -39.98 -4.02 -14.32
N ALA A 15 -40.01 -2.71 -14.08
CA ALA A 15 -38.80 -1.91 -13.96
C ALA A 15 -38.12 -2.31 -12.63
N ALA A 16 -37.24 -3.31 -12.70
CA ALA A 16 -36.26 -3.53 -11.65
C ALA A 16 -35.29 -2.34 -11.67
N VAL A 17 -35.51 -1.40 -10.76
CA VAL A 17 -34.49 -0.40 -10.38
C VAL A 17 -33.37 -1.18 -9.71
N SER A 18 -32.39 -1.64 -10.50
CA SER A 18 -31.10 -2.03 -9.97
C SER A 18 -30.37 -0.74 -9.59
N SER A 19 -30.53 -0.32 -8.33
CA SER A 19 -29.59 0.63 -7.75
C SER A 19 -28.21 -0.03 -7.81
N PRO A 20 -27.19 0.57 -8.44
CA PRO A 20 -25.84 0.14 -8.15
C PRO A 20 -25.62 0.50 -6.68
N ALA A 21 -25.60 -0.50 -5.82
CA ALA A 21 -24.88 -0.37 -4.57
C ALA A 21 -23.41 -0.20 -4.99
N ALA A 22 -23.01 1.04 -5.24
CA ALA A 22 -21.61 1.39 -5.15
C ALA A 22 -21.21 0.96 -3.75
N ALA A 23 -20.47 -0.14 -3.66
CA ALA A 23 -19.84 -0.56 -2.43
C ALA A 23 -18.92 0.60 -2.04
N LEU A 24 -19.42 1.42 -1.14
CA LEU A 24 -18.66 2.48 -0.51
C LEU A 24 -17.59 1.75 0.31
N ASN A 25 -16.43 1.49 -0.31
CA ASN A 25 -15.21 1.11 0.39
C ASN A 25 -14.76 2.35 1.17
N VAL A 26 -15.48 2.66 2.25
CA VAL A 26 -15.04 3.68 3.18
C VAL A 26 -13.91 3.05 3.98
N ASN A 27 -12.69 3.16 3.45
CA ASN A 27 -11.47 2.97 4.20
C ASN A 27 -11.34 4.13 5.20
N VAL A 28 -12.22 4.13 6.22
CA VAL A 28 -12.05 4.98 7.40
C VAL A 28 -11.03 4.28 8.27
N ALA A 29 -10.01 5.01 8.76
CA ALA A 29 -9.22 4.56 9.90
C ALA A 29 -10.17 4.03 10.99
N ARG A 30 -9.84 2.90 11.62
CA ARG A 30 -10.76 2.29 12.59
C ARG A 30 -10.92 3.27 13.75
N VAL A 31 -12.13 3.32 14.32
CA VAL A 31 -12.41 4.13 15.53
C VAL A 31 -11.46 3.65 16.64
N GLY A 32 -10.38 4.41 16.88
CA GLY A 32 -9.30 4.07 17.81
C GLY A 32 -7.89 4.27 17.26
N ASP A 33 -7.70 4.31 15.95
CA ASP A 33 -6.38 4.54 15.35
C ASP A 33 -5.96 6.01 15.53
N GLN A 34 -4.81 6.27 16.18
CA GLN A 34 -4.27 7.62 16.25
C GLN A 34 -3.69 8.00 14.89
N HIS A 35 -4.38 8.89 14.18
CA HIS A 35 -3.94 9.42 12.90
C HIS A 35 -3.88 10.95 12.94
N GLY A 36 -3.07 11.54 12.06
CA GLY A 36 -2.92 13.00 12.03
C GLY A 36 -1.90 13.46 10.99
N SER A 37 -1.45 14.70 11.14
CA SER A 37 -0.44 15.28 10.28
C SER A 37 0.47 16.27 11.01
N TYR A 38 1.71 16.39 10.56
CA TYR A 38 2.66 17.42 10.99
C TYR A 38 3.66 17.73 9.87
N ILE A 39 4.44 18.80 10.03
CA ILE A 39 5.41 19.23 9.03
C ILE A 39 6.75 18.55 9.27
N VAL A 40 7.31 17.95 8.21
CA VAL A 40 8.67 17.41 8.17
C VAL A 40 9.46 18.20 7.13
N PRO A 41 10.34 19.13 7.55
CA PRO A 41 11.08 19.98 6.62
C PRO A 41 11.82 19.18 5.54
N GLY A 42 11.59 19.53 4.27
CA GLY A 42 12.21 18.89 3.11
C GLY A 42 11.52 17.61 2.62
N LEU A 43 10.47 17.15 3.29
CA LEU A 43 9.71 15.98 2.87
C LEU A 43 9.05 16.18 1.49
N GLY A 44 8.66 17.40 1.13
CA GLY A 44 8.10 17.73 -0.17
C GLY A 44 9.06 17.40 -1.32
N SER A 45 10.34 17.77 -1.18
CA SER A 45 11.38 17.40 -2.14
C SER A 45 11.54 15.87 -2.22
N ARG A 46 11.49 15.18 -1.08
CA ARG A 46 11.63 13.72 -1.04
C ARG A 46 10.45 13.00 -1.69
N LYS A 47 9.22 13.48 -1.50
CA LYS A 47 8.04 13.00 -2.23
C LYS A 47 8.22 13.10 -3.74
N GLN A 48 8.79 14.22 -4.21
CA GLN A 48 9.09 14.42 -5.63
C GLN A 48 10.19 13.49 -6.15
N GLU A 49 11.18 13.13 -5.33
CA GLU A 49 12.18 12.12 -5.69
C GLU A 49 11.54 10.73 -5.90
N ILE A 50 10.62 10.32 -5.03
CA ILE A 50 9.87 9.06 -5.18
C ILE A 50 9.11 9.04 -6.50
N LEU A 51 8.35 10.09 -6.81
CA LEU A 51 7.59 10.18 -8.06
C LEU A 51 8.52 10.15 -9.29
N LYS A 52 9.64 10.87 -9.25
CA LYS A 52 10.63 10.88 -10.35
C LYS A 52 11.32 9.53 -10.55
N ALA A 53 11.47 8.75 -9.49
CA ALA A 53 12.06 7.42 -9.54
C ALA A 53 11.05 6.32 -9.99
N GLY A 54 9.83 6.70 -10.38
CA GLY A 54 8.80 5.79 -10.90
C GLY A 54 7.73 5.40 -9.87
N GLY A 55 7.74 6.02 -8.69
CA GLY A 55 6.75 5.79 -7.66
C GLY A 55 5.41 6.48 -7.94
N ASN A 56 4.39 6.09 -7.20
CA ASN A 56 3.05 6.67 -7.18
C ASN A 56 2.64 7.07 -5.76
N THR A 57 1.40 7.54 -5.59
CA THR A 57 0.85 7.98 -4.29
C THR A 57 0.76 6.84 -3.28
N ARG A 58 0.57 5.58 -3.70
CA ARG A 58 0.62 4.42 -2.81
C ARG A 58 2.05 4.15 -2.33
N ASP A 59 3.04 4.22 -3.21
CA ASP A 59 4.46 4.10 -2.82
C ASP A 59 4.81 5.16 -1.76
N MET A 60 4.40 6.40 -2.02
CA MET A 60 4.57 7.51 -1.07
C MET A 60 3.87 7.23 0.26
N ALA A 61 2.65 6.69 0.25
CA ALA A 61 1.90 6.36 1.46
C ALA A 61 2.55 5.24 2.28
N ILE A 62 3.08 4.20 1.62
CA ILE A 62 3.83 3.12 2.27
C ILE A 62 5.09 3.70 2.91
N ALA A 63 5.93 4.41 2.13
CA ALA A 63 7.16 5.01 2.65
C ALA A 63 6.89 5.99 3.81
N MET A 64 5.81 6.77 3.71
CA MET A 64 5.37 7.72 4.75
C MET A 64 4.98 7.01 6.05
N LEU A 65 4.38 5.82 5.97
CA LEU A 65 4.03 5.04 7.15
C LEU A 65 5.27 4.42 7.81
N GLU A 66 6.26 4.02 7.00
CA GLU A 66 7.47 3.31 7.48
C GLU A 66 8.48 4.23 8.17
N THR A 67 8.67 5.45 7.67
CA THR A 67 9.57 6.45 8.28
C THR A 67 9.03 7.87 8.17
N ASP A 68 9.48 8.73 9.08
CA ASP A 68 9.05 10.14 9.11
C ASP A 68 9.52 10.95 7.91
N ASN A 69 10.69 10.60 7.37
CA ASN A 69 11.39 11.35 6.33
C ASN A 69 11.44 10.61 4.97
N MET A 70 10.86 9.41 4.87
CA MET A 70 10.95 8.52 3.69
C MET A 70 12.39 8.22 3.25
N ASN A 71 13.31 8.11 4.21
CA ASN A 71 14.71 7.75 3.99
C ASN A 71 15.04 6.38 4.62
N THR A 72 16.30 5.98 4.45
CA THR A 72 16.84 4.68 4.88
C THR A 72 17.92 4.83 5.97
N ASP A 73 17.88 5.91 6.75
CA ASP A 73 18.78 6.21 7.87
C ASP A 73 18.36 5.53 9.18
N TYR A 74 17.38 4.64 9.13
CA TYR A 74 17.03 3.76 10.24
C TYR A 74 18.15 2.75 10.52
N LYS A 75 18.13 2.14 11.73
CA LYS A 75 19.11 1.12 12.12
C LYS A 75 19.19 0.05 11.03
N TYR A 76 20.40 -0.33 10.59
CA TYR A 76 20.60 -1.33 9.54
C TYR A 76 19.69 -2.56 9.72
N GLY A 77 18.98 -2.93 8.64
CA GLY A 77 18.05 -4.05 8.63
C GLY A 77 16.82 -3.87 9.52
N ASP A 78 16.54 -2.65 10.00
CA ASP A 78 15.58 -2.37 11.09
C ASP A 78 15.90 -3.16 12.38
N GLY A 79 17.18 -3.52 12.56
CA GLY A 79 17.64 -4.37 13.65
C GLY A 79 17.28 -5.85 13.53
N LYS A 80 16.74 -6.28 12.39
CA LYS A 80 16.41 -7.67 12.06
C LYS A 80 17.53 -8.33 11.25
N THR A 81 17.48 -9.66 11.13
CA THR A 81 18.47 -10.47 10.40
C THR A 81 17.81 -11.52 9.51
N GLY A 82 18.59 -12.08 8.57
CA GLY A 82 18.11 -13.08 7.61
C GLY A 82 16.90 -12.57 6.81
N ASP A 83 15.89 -13.40 6.68
CA ASP A 83 14.66 -13.11 5.92
C ASP A 83 13.83 -11.95 6.48
N GLY A 84 14.04 -11.58 7.74
CA GLY A 84 13.39 -10.42 8.36
C GLY A 84 14.11 -9.09 8.12
N THR A 85 15.31 -9.08 7.54
CA THR A 85 16.12 -7.86 7.34
C THR A 85 15.41 -6.89 6.41
N ASN A 86 15.27 -5.62 6.81
CA ASN A 86 14.54 -4.61 6.05
C ASN A 86 15.45 -3.64 5.27
N PHE A 87 15.09 -3.39 4.01
CA PHE A 87 15.80 -2.47 3.10
C PHE A 87 14.86 -1.46 2.44
N GLY A 88 15.44 -0.35 1.97
CA GLY A 88 14.72 0.65 1.19
C GLY A 88 13.79 1.54 2.03
N VAL A 89 13.17 2.50 1.36
CA VAL A 89 12.25 3.46 2.00
C VAL A 89 10.95 2.80 2.46
N PHE A 90 10.63 1.64 1.91
CA PHE A 90 9.46 0.86 2.28
C PHE A 90 9.75 -0.17 3.38
N LYS A 91 11.00 -0.30 3.84
CA LYS A 91 11.43 -1.38 4.76
C LYS A 91 11.04 -2.78 4.26
N GLN A 92 11.23 -3.05 2.97
CA GLN A 92 10.94 -4.36 2.38
C GLN A 92 11.79 -5.44 3.04
N ASN A 93 11.17 -6.53 3.51
CA ASN A 93 11.90 -7.64 4.11
C ASN A 93 12.57 -8.52 3.04
N TRP A 94 13.73 -9.10 3.38
CA TRP A 94 14.52 -9.93 2.48
C TRP A 94 13.76 -11.13 1.92
N PHE A 95 12.87 -11.73 2.71
CA PHE A 95 12.03 -12.83 2.25
C PHE A 95 11.18 -12.44 1.04
N ILE A 96 10.45 -11.32 1.10
CA ILE A 96 9.63 -10.87 -0.03
C ILE A 96 10.51 -10.53 -1.23
N LEU A 97 11.62 -9.81 -1.00
CA LEU A 97 12.53 -9.42 -2.06
C LEU A 97 13.06 -10.63 -2.85
N ARG A 98 13.67 -11.62 -2.18
CA ARG A 98 14.32 -12.76 -2.83
C ARG A 98 13.35 -13.77 -3.47
N HIS A 99 12.06 -13.65 -3.21
CA HIS A 99 11.02 -14.49 -3.83
C HIS A 99 10.20 -13.78 -4.91
N SER A 100 10.38 -12.47 -5.13
CA SER A 100 9.51 -11.73 -6.06
C SER A 100 10.21 -10.68 -6.92
N ALA A 101 11.27 -10.03 -6.42
CA ALA A 101 11.98 -9.01 -7.16
C ALA A 101 13.05 -9.63 -8.07
N ALA A 102 13.08 -9.24 -9.34
CA ALA A 102 13.93 -9.88 -10.36
C ALA A 102 15.42 -9.83 -10.02
N ASP A 103 15.87 -8.73 -9.38
CA ASP A 103 17.26 -8.51 -8.99
C ASP A 103 17.71 -9.48 -7.87
N PHE A 104 16.76 -10.06 -7.12
CA PHE A 104 17.02 -10.94 -5.97
C PHE A 104 16.40 -12.33 -6.10
N LEU A 105 15.67 -12.60 -7.19
CA LEU A 105 14.84 -13.79 -7.32
C LEU A 105 15.68 -15.07 -7.22
N GLY A 106 15.35 -15.91 -6.25
CA GLY A 106 16.02 -17.19 -6.01
C GLY A 106 17.29 -17.10 -5.17
N GLN A 107 17.67 -15.91 -4.70
CA GLN A 107 18.75 -15.76 -3.73
C GLN A 107 18.39 -16.41 -2.40
N THR A 108 19.44 -16.76 -1.66
CA THR A 108 19.41 -17.42 -0.37
C THR A 108 19.31 -16.42 0.79
N VAL A 109 19.08 -16.92 1.99
CA VAL A 109 19.07 -16.08 3.21
C VAL A 109 20.45 -15.49 3.50
N ASP A 110 21.53 -16.20 3.18
CA ASP A 110 22.90 -15.76 3.42
C ASP A 110 23.32 -14.61 2.47
N GLU A 111 22.61 -14.43 1.36
CA GLU A 111 22.83 -13.35 0.39
C GLU A 111 22.10 -12.05 0.76
N VAL A 112 21.58 -11.95 1.99
CA VAL A 112 20.81 -10.80 2.48
C VAL A 112 21.48 -9.45 2.29
N GLU A 113 22.82 -9.38 2.36
CA GLU A 113 23.56 -8.15 2.16
C GLU A 113 23.37 -7.56 0.75
N ASN A 114 22.99 -8.36 -0.25
CA ASN A 114 22.68 -7.87 -1.60
C ASN A 114 21.50 -6.90 -1.60
N GLY A 115 20.59 -6.99 -0.62
CA GLY A 115 19.47 -6.04 -0.47
C GLY A 115 19.90 -4.62 -0.09
N VAL A 116 21.14 -4.40 0.38
CA VAL A 116 21.63 -3.07 0.79
C VAL A 116 21.60 -2.04 -0.32
N ILE A 117 21.63 -2.49 -1.59
CA ILE A 117 21.54 -1.62 -2.76
C ILE A 117 20.26 -0.78 -2.77
N LEU A 118 19.17 -1.28 -2.17
CA LEU A 118 17.90 -0.54 -2.10
C LEU A 118 17.96 0.66 -1.15
N ASN A 119 18.94 0.71 -0.25
CA ASN A 119 19.16 1.87 0.62
C ASN A 119 19.81 3.07 -0.11
N THR A 120 20.35 2.86 -1.31
CA THR A 120 21.04 3.91 -2.07
C THR A 120 20.49 4.10 -3.48
N ASP A 121 19.76 3.12 -4.03
CA ASP A 121 19.13 3.16 -5.34
C ASP A 121 17.60 3.14 -5.21
N LEU A 122 17.01 4.34 -5.14
CA LEU A 122 15.56 4.52 -4.98
C LEU A 122 14.74 3.93 -6.13
N ALA A 123 15.26 3.98 -7.36
CA ALA A 123 14.55 3.44 -8.53
C ALA A 123 14.48 1.90 -8.46
N LYS A 124 15.57 1.25 -8.03
CA LYS A 124 15.56 -0.19 -7.76
C LYS A 124 14.64 -0.57 -6.61
N ASP A 125 14.61 0.22 -5.54
CA ASP A 125 13.71 -0.01 -4.41
C ASP A 125 12.24 0.01 -4.83
N ILE A 126 11.84 1.05 -5.57
CA ILE A 126 10.49 1.16 -6.14
C ILE A 126 10.18 0.00 -7.08
N LYS A 127 11.10 -0.32 -8.00
CA LYS A 127 10.95 -1.46 -8.92
C LYS A 127 10.73 -2.77 -8.16
N ALA A 128 11.54 -3.07 -7.15
CA ALA A 128 11.43 -4.28 -6.35
C ALA A 128 10.08 -4.36 -5.61
N ARG A 129 9.58 -3.23 -5.10
CA ARG A 129 8.26 -3.16 -4.46
C ARG A 129 7.14 -3.43 -5.45
N HIS A 130 7.22 -2.86 -6.66
CA HIS A 130 6.27 -3.08 -7.74
C HIS A 130 6.27 -4.53 -8.21
N GLU A 131 7.45 -5.14 -8.37
CA GLU A 131 7.60 -6.56 -8.72
C GLU A 131 7.01 -7.47 -7.62
N GLY A 132 7.22 -7.13 -6.35
CA GLY A 132 6.62 -7.83 -5.22
C GLY A 132 5.10 -7.84 -5.27
N GLU A 133 4.49 -6.68 -5.47
CA GLU A 133 3.03 -6.58 -5.57
C GLU A 133 2.50 -7.29 -6.84
N ALA A 134 3.20 -7.19 -7.96
CA ALA A 134 2.81 -7.89 -9.19
C ALA A 134 2.88 -9.42 -9.03
N HIS A 135 3.87 -9.93 -8.28
CA HIS A 135 4.05 -11.37 -8.04
C HIS A 135 2.97 -11.94 -7.10
N TYR A 136 2.75 -11.29 -5.95
CA TYR A 136 1.85 -11.81 -4.91
C TYR A 136 0.40 -11.35 -5.06
N GLY A 137 0.17 -10.23 -5.73
CA GLY A 137 -1.08 -9.47 -5.66
C GLY A 137 -1.18 -8.65 -4.37
N TYR A 138 -2.07 -7.66 -4.39
CA TYR A 138 -2.20 -6.63 -3.34
C TYR A 138 -2.25 -7.19 -1.91
N GLU A 139 -3.25 -8.01 -1.57
CA GLU A 139 -3.44 -8.48 -0.19
C GLU A 139 -2.29 -9.36 0.29
N LYS A 140 -1.81 -10.28 -0.54
CA LYS A 140 -0.69 -11.16 -0.17
C LYS A 140 0.61 -10.38 -0.05
N TRP A 141 0.88 -9.43 -0.95
CA TRP A 141 2.06 -8.58 -0.83
C TRP A 141 2.03 -7.81 0.49
N PHE A 142 0.92 -7.15 0.85
CA PHE A 142 0.81 -6.47 2.13
C PHE A 142 0.97 -7.40 3.33
N SER A 143 0.41 -8.61 3.24
CA SER A 143 0.53 -9.63 4.29
C SER A 143 1.99 -10.06 4.47
N GLY A 144 2.69 -10.32 3.37
CA GLY A 144 4.09 -10.71 3.35
C GLY A 144 5.06 -9.58 3.67
N HIS A 145 4.75 -8.36 3.25
CA HIS A 145 5.49 -7.14 3.61
C HIS A 145 5.45 -6.95 5.12
N ARG A 146 4.24 -7.07 5.69
CA ARG A 146 4.00 -6.89 7.12
C ARG A 146 4.65 -8.00 7.95
N ASN A 147 4.42 -9.27 7.62
CA ASN A 147 4.76 -10.39 8.51
C ASN A 147 5.52 -11.55 7.83
N GLY A 148 6.27 -11.24 6.77
CA GLY A 148 7.12 -12.19 6.05
C GLY A 148 6.36 -13.41 5.54
N GLU A 149 7.04 -14.57 5.53
CA GLU A 149 6.48 -15.84 5.13
C GLU A 149 5.20 -16.20 5.91
N SER A 150 5.17 -15.92 7.21
CA SER A 150 4.01 -16.22 8.05
C SER A 150 2.78 -15.40 7.65
N GLY A 151 2.97 -14.16 7.20
CA GLY A 151 1.93 -13.32 6.64
C GLY A 151 1.42 -13.84 5.30
N LEU A 152 2.29 -14.35 4.43
CA LEU A 152 1.85 -14.99 3.18
C LEU A 152 1.01 -16.25 3.41
N ASN A 153 1.37 -17.03 4.43
CA ASN A 153 0.67 -18.26 4.79
C ASN A 153 -0.65 -17.99 5.54
N ASN A 154 -0.81 -16.81 6.12
CA ASN A 154 -2.02 -16.40 6.83
C ASN A 154 -2.36 -14.91 6.51
N PRO A 155 -2.82 -14.61 5.28
CA PRO A 155 -3.08 -13.25 4.86
C PRO A 155 -4.31 -12.66 5.55
N GLY A 156 -4.35 -11.33 5.64
CA GLY A 156 -5.55 -10.61 6.09
C GLY A 156 -5.88 -10.78 7.59
N THR A 157 -4.88 -11.04 8.44
CA THR A 157 -5.03 -10.91 9.90
C THR A 157 -5.44 -9.49 10.29
N ASP A 158 -5.89 -9.29 11.52
CA ASP A 158 -6.31 -7.96 11.97
C ASP A 158 -5.16 -6.95 11.96
N ASP A 159 -3.94 -7.36 12.30
CA ASP A 159 -2.74 -6.52 12.21
C ASP A 159 -2.45 -6.10 10.75
N ILE A 160 -2.50 -7.06 9.82
CA ILE A 160 -2.31 -6.81 8.39
C ILE A 160 -3.38 -5.85 7.86
N LYS A 161 -4.65 -6.06 8.22
CA LYS A 161 -5.76 -5.19 7.83
C LYS A 161 -5.61 -3.78 8.40
N THR A 162 -5.13 -3.65 9.63
CA THR A 162 -4.83 -2.34 10.23
C THR A 162 -3.73 -1.62 9.45
N TYR A 163 -2.63 -2.31 9.15
CA TYR A 163 -1.53 -1.74 8.33
C TYR A 163 -2.03 -1.31 6.94
N MET A 164 -2.75 -2.18 6.22
CA MET A 164 -3.35 -1.87 4.92
C MET A 164 -4.30 -0.66 4.97
N SER A 165 -5.13 -0.57 6.02
CA SER A 165 -6.06 0.55 6.20
C SER A 165 -5.31 1.85 6.50
N GLY A 166 -4.21 1.79 7.26
CA GLY A 166 -3.35 2.94 7.52
C GLY A 166 -2.71 3.49 6.24
N VAL A 167 -2.16 2.62 5.40
CA VAL A 167 -1.62 3.01 4.09
C VAL A 167 -2.72 3.61 3.20
N ALA A 168 -3.89 2.98 3.12
CA ALA A 168 -5.01 3.49 2.33
C ALA A 168 -5.48 4.87 2.80
N TRP A 169 -5.53 5.10 4.12
CA TRP A 169 -5.89 6.39 4.69
C TRP A 169 -4.87 7.48 4.33
N ILE A 170 -3.57 7.20 4.46
CA ILE A 170 -2.49 8.12 4.07
C ILE A 170 -2.57 8.43 2.57
N GLN A 171 -2.75 7.41 1.73
CA GLN A 171 -2.90 7.57 0.29
C GLN A 171 -4.08 8.51 -0.02
N GLN A 172 -5.23 8.32 0.64
CA GLN A 172 -6.39 9.20 0.48
C GLN A 172 -6.07 10.66 0.87
N GLN A 173 -5.28 10.89 1.92
CA GLN A 173 -4.89 12.25 2.30
C GLN A 173 -3.99 12.90 1.25
N LEU A 174 -3.01 12.15 0.72
CA LEU A 174 -2.13 12.61 -0.36
C LEU A 174 -2.88 12.93 -1.66
N GLU A 175 -3.97 12.21 -1.92
CA GLU A 175 -4.81 12.39 -3.11
C GLU A 175 -5.94 13.42 -2.91
N SER A 176 -6.16 13.90 -1.68
CA SER A 176 -7.22 14.87 -1.38
C SER A 176 -6.95 16.28 -1.90
N ASP A 177 -5.68 16.63 -2.08
CA ASP A 177 -5.20 17.90 -2.63
C ASP A 177 -3.79 17.69 -3.20
N GLU A 178 -3.57 18.06 -4.47
CA GLU A 178 -2.28 17.86 -5.16
C GLU A 178 -1.09 18.47 -4.42
N LYS A 179 -1.31 19.53 -3.63
CA LYS A 179 -0.23 20.14 -2.83
C LYS A 179 0.42 19.12 -1.89
N TYR A 180 -0.33 18.14 -1.37
CA TYR A 180 0.19 17.16 -0.42
C TYR A 180 1.16 16.16 -1.04
N GLN A 181 1.24 16.09 -2.36
CA GLN A 181 2.23 15.28 -3.07
C GLN A 181 3.58 16.00 -3.23
N SER A 182 3.68 17.28 -2.81
CA SER A 182 4.85 18.13 -3.03
C SER A 182 5.22 19.03 -1.85
N ASP A 183 4.35 19.16 -0.84
CA ASP A 183 4.62 19.91 0.38
C ASP A 183 5.29 19.06 1.48
N ASP A 184 5.62 19.70 2.59
CA ASP A 184 6.29 19.07 3.74
C ASP A 184 5.31 18.38 4.72
N THR A 185 4.02 18.26 4.37
CA THR A 185 3.03 17.65 5.26
C THR A 185 3.22 16.14 5.28
N ARG A 186 3.53 15.58 6.46
CA ARG A 186 3.45 14.14 6.72
C ARG A 186 2.07 13.81 7.28
N PHE A 187 1.42 12.80 6.73
CA PHE A 187 0.29 12.12 7.36
C PHE A 187 0.78 10.86 8.06
N TYR A 188 0.23 10.55 9.23
CA TYR A 188 0.61 9.35 9.97
C TYR A 188 -0.60 8.61 10.49
N VAL A 189 -0.42 7.31 10.68
CA VAL A 189 -1.32 6.42 11.42
C VAL A 189 -0.46 5.61 12.37
N GLN A 190 -0.85 5.52 13.64
CA GLN A 190 -0.12 4.72 14.61
C GLN A 190 -0.41 3.24 14.37
N VAL A 191 0.57 2.55 13.79
CA VAL A 191 0.58 1.09 13.64
C VAL A 191 1.69 0.53 14.54
N VAL A 192 1.38 -0.50 15.32
CA VAL A 192 2.35 -1.13 16.22
C VAL A 192 3.50 -1.73 15.41
N ALA A 193 4.75 -1.61 15.85
CA ALA A 193 5.88 -2.25 15.18
C ALA A 193 5.91 -3.76 15.49
N ILE A 194 6.36 -4.58 14.53
CA ILE A 194 6.57 -6.03 14.68
C ILE A 194 7.97 -6.45 14.20
#